data_AF-A0AA96T4G1-F1
#
_entry.id   AF-A0AA96T4G1-F1
#
_cell.length_a   1.000
_cell.length_b   1.000
_cell.length_c   1.000
_cell.angle_alpha   90.00
_cell.angle_beta   90.00
_cell.angle_gamma   90.00
#
_symmetry.space_group_name_H-M   'P 1'
#
loop_
_entity.id
_entity.type
_entity.pdbx_description
1 polymer ?
#
loop_
_entity_poly.entity_id
_entity_poly.type
_entity_poly.pdbx_seq_one_letter_code
_entity_poly.pdbx_strand_id
1 'polypeptide(L)' 'MKMIENEMNVTVHLEIIKASEIEPKEVKWLWYPYILFGKVTLLQGDPGNGKSKLMLSIAALLSNGERLKVS' A
#
# COMPACT_ATOMS: atom_id res chain seq x y z
N MET A 1 -30.27 16.20 -11.94
CA MET A 1 -29.10 15.48 -12.48
C MET A 1 -29.17 14.06 -11.95
N LYS A 2 -29.40 13.05 -12.80
CA LYS A 2 -29.49 11.65 -12.36
C LYS A 2 -28.07 11.14 -12.09
N MET A 3 -27.80 10.71 -10.87
CA MET A 3 -26.59 9.94 -10.55
C MET A 3 -26.80 8.54 -11.12
N ILE A 4 -25.89 8.15 -12.00
CA ILE A 4 -25.91 6.85 -12.66
C ILE A 4 -25.37 5.85 -11.65
N GLU A 5 -26.21 4.94 -11.16
CA GLU A 5 -25.76 3.82 -10.35
C GLU A 5 -24.96 2.88 -11.26
N ASN A 6 -23.64 2.81 -11.03
CA ASN A 6 -22.76 1.87 -11.72
C ASN A 6 -22.72 0.56 -10.94
N GLU A 7 -23.74 -0.28 -11.11
CA GLU A 7 -23.73 -1.64 -10.58
C GLU A 7 -22.83 -2.54 -11.45
N MET A 8 -21.54 -2.61 -11.09
CA MET A 8 -20.66 -3.69 -11.55
C MET A 8 -20.88 -4.90 -10.65
N ASN A 9 -21.83 -5.76 -11.01
CA ASN A 9 -21.95 -7.08 -10.40
C ASN A 9 -20.80 -7.98 -10.88
N VAL A 10 -19.67 -7.91 -10.17
CA VAL A 10 -18.55 -8.84 -10.35
C VAL A 10 -18.81 -10.07 -9.49
N THR A 11 -19.10 -11.20 -10.13
CA THR A 11 -19.18 -12.49 -9.46
C THR A 11 -17.77 -12.98 -9.14
N VAL A 12 -17.29 -12.71 -7.91
CA VAL A 12 -16.01 -13.22 -7.43
C VAL A 12 -16.23 -14.60 -6.81
N HIS A 13 -15.53 -15.62 -7.32
CA HIS A 13 -15.57 -16.96 -6.73
C HIS A 13 -14.74 -16.98 -5.44
N LEU A 14 -15.32 -17.43 -4.33
CA LEU A 14 -14.59 -17.56 -3.07
C LEU A 14 -13.68 -18.79 -3.14
N GLU A 15 -12.39 -18.58 -2.91
CA GLU A 15 -11.42 -19.66 -2.72
C GLU A 15 -11.13 -19.83 -1.23
N ILE A 16 -11.35 -21.03 -0.69
CA ILE A 16 -11.08 -21.37 0.71
C ILE A 16 -9.81 -22.22 0.75
N ILE A 17 -8.77 -21.72 1.41
CA ILE A 17 -7.46 -22.37 1.52
C ILE A 17 -7.09 -22.43 3.00
N LYS A 18 -6.48 -23.53 3.47
CA LYS A 18 -5.99 -23.60 4.86
C LYS A 18 -4.73 -22.76 5.01
N ALA A 19 -4.63 -22.00 6.10
CA ALA A 19 -3.44 -21.20 6.39
C ALA A 19 -2.16 -22.06 6.49
N SER A 20 -2.27 -23.32 6.94
CA SER A 20 -1.15 -24.27 6.99
C SER A 20 -0.62 -24.71 5.63
N GLU A 21 -1.39 -24.50 4.56
CA GLU A 21 -1.01 -24.83 3.18
C GLU A 21 -0.36 -23.63 2.47
N ILE A 22 -0.34 -22.45 3.10
CA ILE A 22 0.27 -21.24 2.57
C ILE A 22 1.77 -21.26 2.90
N GLU A 23 2.60 -21.29 1.85
CA GLU A 23 4.05 -21.14 2.01
C GLU A 23 4.39 -19.69 2.42
N PRO A 24 5.06 -19.48 3.57
CA PRO A 24 5.52 -18.16 3.97
C PRO A 24 6.54 -17.62 2.96
N LYS A 25 6.33 -16.40 2.48
CA LYS A 25 7.26 -15.73 1.56
C LYS A 25 7.93 -14.57 2.25
N GLU A 26 9.22 -14.40 1.96
CA GLU A 26 9.96 -13.24 2.43
C GLU A 26 9.32 -11.96 1.91
N VAL A 27 9.11 -11.02 2.84
CA VAL A 27 8.54 -9.72 2.53
C VAL A 27 9.67 -8.77 2.20
N LYS A 28 9.68 -8.26 0.96
CA LYS A 28 10.59 -7.18 0.56
C LYS A 28 10.00 -5.83 0.98
N TRP A 29 10.82 -5.00 1.61
CA TRP A 29 10.41 -3.71 2.14
C TRP A 29 11.04 -2.59 1.33
N LEU A 30 10.25 -1.55 1.04
CA LEU A 30 10.79 -0.25 0.68
C LEU A 30 11.26 0.48 1.94
N TRP A 31 10.46 0.41 3.00
CA TRP A 31 10.75 1.03 4.29
C TRP A 31 10.19 0.17 5.42
N TYR A 32 11.03 -0.53 6.17
CA TYR A 32 10.57 -1.38 7.27
C TYR A 32 10.16 -0.54 8.50
N PRO A 33 9.05 -0.85 9.20
CA PRO A 33 8.00 -1.82 8.89
C PRO A 33 6.76 -1.18 8.21
N TYR A 34 6.96 -0.08 7.47
CA TYR A 34 5.87 0.79 6.98
C TYR A 34 5.42 0.52 5.55
N ILE A 35 6.34 0.40 4.59
CA ILE A 35 6.03 0.32 3.15
C ILE A 35 6.61 -0.96 2.56
N LEU A 36 5.71 -1.80 2.04
CA LEU A 36 6.01 -3.03 1.33
C LEU A 36 6.41 -2.75 -0.13
N PHE A 37 7.37 -3.51 -0.65
CA PHE A 37 7.76 -3.38 -2.05
C PHE A 37 6.75 -4.10 -2.96
N GLY A 38 6.29 -3.42 -4.02
CA GLY A 38 5.37 -3.99 -5.02
C GLY A 38 3.96 -4.31 -4.51
N LYS A 39 3.56 -3.75 -3.36
CA LYS A 39 2.22 -3.89 -2.77
C LYS A 39 1.62 -2.52 -2.51
N VAL A 40 0.28 -2.45 -2.46
CA VAL A 40 -0.44 -1.22 -2.10
C VAL A 40 -0.36 -1.00 -0.60
N THR A 41 -0.01 0.23 -0.18
CA THR A 41 0.05 0.65 1.23
C THR A 41 -0.86 1.85 1.44
N LEU A 42 -1.69 1.85 2.49
CA LEU A 42 -2.58 2.96 2.84
C LEU A 42 -1.92 3.87 3.90
N LEU A 43 -1.74 5.16 3.57
CA LEU A 43 -1.31 6.17 4.53
C LEU A 43 -2.51 6.95 5.08
N GLN A 44 -2.83 6.74 6.36
CA GLN A 44 -3.96 7.37 7.03
C GLN A 44 -3.53 8.36 8.13
N GLY A 45 -4.34 9.39 8.36
CA GLY A 45 -4.17 10.39 9.41
C GLY A 45 -5.04 11.60 9.15
N ASP A 46 -5.16 12.52 10.11
CA ASP A 46 -6.02 13.70 9.98
C ASP A 46 -5.56 14.65 8.85
N PRO A 47 -6.49 15.44 8.27
CA PRO A 47 -6.13 16.55 7.39
C PRO A 47 -5.08 17.45 8.07
N GLY A 48 -4.04 17.83 7.33
CA GLY A 48 -2.96 18.68 7.86
C GLY A 48 -1.76 17.95 8.50
N ASN A 49 -1.83 16.64 8.79
CA ASN A 49 -0.74 15.88 9.43
C ASN A 49 0.47 15.57 8.52
N GLY A 50 0.64 16.29 7.40
CA GLY A 50 1.84 16.16 6.57
C GLY A 50 1.94 14.88 5.72
N LYS A 51 0.87 14.10 5.55
CA LYS A 51 0.85 12.88 4.72
C LYS A 51 1.43 13.09 3.31
N SER A 52 0.99 14.14 2.61
CA SER A 52 1.50 14.48 1.27
C SER A 52 2.97 14.92 1.31
N LYS A 53 3.38 15.62 2.38
CA LYS A 53 4.78 16.05 2.56
C LYS A 53 5.69 14.84 2.79
N LEU A 54 5.28 13.89 3.64
CA LEU A 54 6.00 12.64 3.87
C LEU A 54 6.18 11.86 2.56
N MET A 55 5.09 11.65 1.81
CA MET A 55 5.15 10.92 0.54
C MET A 55 6.03 11.61 -0.51
N LEU A 56 5.95 12.94 -0.60
CA LEU A 56 6.81 13.70 -1.51
C LEU A 56 8.29 13.61 -1.12
N SER A 57 8.61 13.68 0.18
CA SER A 57 9.98 13.51 0.66
C SER A 57 10.54 12.12 0.38
N ILE A 58 9.75 11.07 0.58
CA ILE A 58 10.13 9.69 0.23
C ILE A 58 10.39 9.57 -1.27
N ALA A 59 9.49 10.09 -2.11
CA ALA A 59 9.67 10.06 -3.56
C ALA A 59 10.94 10.78 -4.01
N ALA A 60 11.21 11.97 -3.46
CA ALA A 60 12.40 12.76 -3.80
C ALA A 60 13.71 12.05 -3.42
N LEU A 61 13.79 11.49 -2.21
CA LEU A 61 14.96 10.72 -1.75
C LEU A 61 15.23 9.53 -2.70
N LEU A 62 14.19 8.75 -2.97
CA LEU A 62 14.32 7.55 -3.81
C LEU A 62 14.67 7.90 -5.27
N SER A 63 14.12 8.98 -5.83
CA SER A 63 14.48 9.43 -7.18
C SER A 63 15.92 9.91 -7.29
N ASN A 64 16.53 10.35 -6.19
CA ASN A 64 17.93 10.74 -6.11
C ASN A 64 18.87 9.56 -5.80
N GLY A 65 18.35 8.34 -5.65
CA GLY A 65 19.14 7.17 -5.22
C GLY A 65 19.54 7.20 -3.74
N GLU A 66 18.92 8.07 -2.93
CA GLU A 66 19.16 8.16 -1.50
C GLU A 66 18.40 7.06 -0.74
N ARG A 67 18.93 6.70 0.44
CA ARG A 67 18.32 5.70 1.31
C ARG A 67 17.33 6.36 2.28
N LEU A 68 16.22 5.68 2.54
CA LEU A 68 15.31 6.07 3.61
C LEU A 68 15.98 5.83 4.96
N LYS A 69 15.90 6.83 5.85
CA LYS A 69 16.40 6.68 7.22
C LYS A 69 15.51 5.69 7.96
N VAL A 70 16.11 4.61 8.44
CA VAL A 70 15.52 3.73 9.45
C VAL A 70 15.91 4.30 10.81
N SER A 71 14.91 4.50 11.67
CA SER A 71 15.06 4.96 13.06
C SER A 71 15.61 3.88 13.96
#